data_AF-A0A920TVD8-F1
#
_entry.id   AF-A0A920TVD8-F1
#
_cell.length_a   1.000
_cell.length_b   1.000
_cell.length_c   1.000
_cell.angle_alpha   90.00
_cell.angle_beta   90.00
_cell.angle_gamma   90.00
#
_symmetry.space_group_name_H-M   'P 1'
#
loop_
_entity.id
_entity.type
_entity.pdbx_description
1 polymer ?
#
loop_
_entity_poly.entity_id
_entity_poly.type
_entity_poly.pdbx_seq_one_letter_code
_entity_poly.pdbx_strand_id
1 'polypeptide(L)'
;MMGPFKFRNPFFNGPFPTVFDEFGRVHEQGNQPSMRTPLSNIDSLPATKLISPVSGLVDDFSWQPTDTYKQDDWELIIKPSRFSAWRVSIDHVLSLSCDIGSKEVCDKPLIVNGEAVKVGMQINAGDKIGYAGNLVDNTNSGMVGRTEITVGRFASEGVFESYCPVMYLDDSVKQNFRDSISA
;
A
#
# COMPACT_ATOMS: atom_id res chain seq x y z
N MET A 1 21.04 -5.67 1.36
CA MET A 1 20.72 -6.03 2.76
C MET A 1 19.21 -5.89 2.91
N MET A 2 18.49 -6.91 3.37
CA MET A 2 17.04 -6.81 3.60
C MET A 2 16.78 -5.97 4.85
N GLY A 3 15.79 -5.08 4.79
CA GLY A 3 15.36 -4.27 5.93
C GLY A 3 14.66 -5.10 7.02
N PRO A 4 14.36 -4.50 8.19
CA PRO A 4 13.88 -5.20 9.38
C PRO A 4 12.39 -5.58 9.35
N PHE A 5 11.74 -5.48 8.19
CA PHE A 5 10.33 -5.81 8.02
C PHE A 5 10.15 -7.12 7.26
N LYS A 6 9.02 -7.79 7.51
CA LYS A 6 8.54 -8.91 6.71
C LYS A 6 7.04 -8.80 6.52
N PHE A 7 6.57 -9.03 5.30
CA PHE A 7 5.16 -9.10 4.97
C PHE A 7 4.65 -10.52 5.19
N ARG A 8 3.77 -10.70 6.18
CA ARG A 8 3.37 -12.04 6.66
C ARG A 8 2.11 -12.61 6.04
N ASN A 9 1.31 -11.79 5.35
CA ASN A 9 0.12 -12.25 4.66
C ASN A 9 0.19 -11.81 3.21
N PRO A 10 -0.17 -12.67 2.25
CA PRO A 10 -0.48 -12.19 0.93
C PRO A 10 -1.77 -11.34 1.09
N PHE A 11 -1.89 -10.24 0.35
CA PHE A 11 -3.00 -9.29 0.41
C PHE A 11 -4.31 -9.92 -0.07
N PHE A 12 -4.88 -10.90 0.65
CA PHE A 12 -6.02 -11.67 0.17
C PHE A 12 -6.92 -12.12 1.31
N ASN A 13 -8.12 -11.55 1.34
CA ASN A 13 -9.31 -12.23 1.83
C ASN A 13 -10.51 -11.63 1.09
N GLY A 14 -10.90 -12.23 -0.04
CA GLY A 14 -12.05 -11.78 -0.82
C GLY A 14 -12.30 -12.63 -2.07
N PRO A 15 -13.51 -12.56 -2.66
CA PRO A 15 -13.93 -13.34 -3.83
C PRO A 15 -13.37 -12.85 -5.17
N PHE A 16 -12.54 -11.80 -5.16
CA PHE A 16 -11.98 -11.22 -6.37
C PHE A 16 -10.49 -11.55 -6.48
N PRO A 17 -10.00 -11.99 -7.66
CA PRO A 17 -8.60 -12.23 -7.88
C PRO A 17 -7.87 -10.88 -7.85
N THR A 18 -7.20 -10.58 -6.74
CA THR A 18 -6.28 -9.44 -6.65
C THR A 18 -4.93 -9.92 -7.16
N VAL A 19 -4.82 -10.21 -8.46
CA VAL A 19 -3.49 -10.29 -9.06
C VAL A 19 -2.92 -8.90 -8.79
N PHE A 20 -1.94 -8.80 -7.88
CA PHE A 20 -1.08 -7.64 -7.79
C PHE A 20 -0.86 -7.20 -9.22
N ASP A 21 -1.16 -5.95 -9.58
CA ASP A 21 -0.86 -5.45 -10.92
C ASP A 21 0.68 -5.29 -11.01
N GLU A 22 1.26 -6.48 -11.07
CA GLU A 22 2.54 -6.91 -11.49
C GLU A 22 3.73 -6.13 -10.95
N PHE A 23 3.63 -5.52 -9.76
CA PHE A 23 4.74 -4.76 -9.15
C PHE A 23 5.43 -3.86 -10.21
N GLY A 24 4.64 -3.19 -11.05
CA GLY A 24 5.10 -2.34 -12.15
C GLY A 24 5.33 -3.02 -13.52
N ARG A 25 4.99 -4.29 -13.71
CA ARG A 25 5.31 -5.04 -14.94
C ARG A 25 4.26 -4.90 -16.05
N VAL A 26 2.99 -4.62 -15.76
CA VAL A 26 1.98 -4.29 -16.81
C VAL A 26 2.27 -2.94 -17.49
N HIS A 27 3.05 -2.07 -16.83
CA HIS A 27 3.52 -0.81 -17.41
C HIS A 27 4.90 -0.92 -18.10
N GLU A 28 5.61 -2.05 -17.97
CA GLU A 28 6.93 -2.29 -18.60
C GLU A 28 6.97 -3.62 -19.37
N GLN A 29 6.09 -3.78 -20.38
CA GLN A 29 6.15 -4.92 -21.29
C GLN A 29 7.54 -5.04 -21.96
N GLY A 30 8.25 -6.13 -21.65
CA GLY A 30 9.52 -6.51 -22.31
C GLY A 30 10.77 -6.42 -21.43
N ASN A 31 10.70 -5.83 -20.23
CA ASN A 31 11.82 -5.82 -19.29
C ASN A 31 11.78 -7.04 -18.36
N GLN A 32 12.92 -7.73 -18.22
CA GLN A 32 13.10 -8.72 -17.16
C GLN A 32 12.83 -8.04 -15.80
N PRO A 33 12.15 -8.70 -14.84
CA PRO A 33 11.91 -8.12 -13.52
C PRO A 33 13.26 -7.79 -12.88
N SER A 34 13.65 -6.53 -12.96
CA SER A 34 14.83 -6.03 -12.27
C SER A 34 14.43 -5.80 -10.82
N MET A 35 15.39 -5.87 -9.90
CA MET A 35 15.18 -5.55 -8.47
C MET A 35 14.76 -4.07 -8.21
N ARG A 36 14.25 -3.36 -9.22
CA ARG A 36 14.09 -1.89 -9.28
C ARG A 36 12.68 -1.39 -9.58
N THR A 37 11.61 -2.15 -9.34
CA THR A 37 10.28 -1.53 -9.19
C THR A 37 10.03 -1.23 -7.72
N PRO A 38 10.39 -0.02 -7.24
CA PRO A 38 10.31 0.33 -5.82
C PRO A 38 8.89 0.52 -5.29
N LEU A 39 7.97 0.86 -6.20
CA LEU A 39 6.56 1.09 -5.95
C LEU A 39 5.75 -0.05 -6.56
N SER A 40 4.70 -0.45 -5.87
CA SER A 40 3.78 -1.48 -6.35
C SER A 40 2.38 -0.92 -6.33
N ASN A 41 1.75 -0.85 -7.51
CA ASN A 41 0.41 -0.29 -7.66
C ASN A 41 -0.59 -1.44 -7.67
N ILE A 42 -1.75 -1.22 -7.06
CA ILE A 42 -2.80 -2.22 -6.94
C ILE A 42 -4.13 -1.56 -7.29
N ASP A 43 -4.59 -1.82 -8.50
CA ASP A 43 -5.93 -1.45 -8.94
C ASP A 43 -6.95 -2.47 -8.42
N SER A 44 -8.12 -1.99 -8.04
CA SER A 44 -9.10 -2.80 -7.31
C SER A 44 -10.53 -2.35 -7.54
N LEU A 45 -11.45 -3.22 -7.18
CA LEU A 45 -12.87 -2.91 -7.17
C LEU A 45 -13.20 -1.83 -6.12
N PRO A 46 -14.34 -1.13 -6.28
CA PRO A 46 -14.78 -0.17 -5.29
C PRO A 46 -14.83 -0.81 -3.89
N ALA A 47 -14.48 -0.02 -2.86
CA ALA A 47 -14.56 -0.42 -1.46
C ALA A 47 -13.66 -1.61 -1.04
N THR A 48 -12.60 -1.89 -1.80
CA THR A 48 -11.59 -2.88 -1.40
C THR A 48 -10.96 -2.47 -0.07
N LYS A 49 -11.00 -3.34 0.93
CA LYS A 49 -10.51 -3.06 2.28
C LYS A 49 -9.01 -3.34 2.38
N LEU A 50 -8.27 -2.41 2.96
CA LEU A 50 -6.83 -2.51 3.18
C LEU A 50 -6.52 -2.94 4.62
N ILE A 51 -5.53 -3.81 4.75
CA ILE A 51 -4.94 -4.23 6.03
C ILE A 51 -3.47 -3.83 6.06
N SER A 52 -2.95 -3.47 7.24
CA SER A 52 -1.53 -3.19 7.40
C SER A 52 -0.71 -4.46 7.12
N PRO A 53 0.29 -4.41 6.23
CA PRO A 53 1.13 -5.57 5.93
C PRO A 53 2.27 -5.76 6.95
N VAL A 54 2.52 -4.75 7.79
CA VAL A 54 3.61 -4.73 8.78
C VAL A 54 3.13 -4.24 10.14
N SER A 55 3.81 -4.69 11.19
CA SER A 55 3.73 -4.06 12.50
C SER A 55 4.79 -2.97 12.62
N GLY A 56 4.46 -1.89 13.31
CA GLY A 56 5.36 -0.77 13.53
C GLY A 56 4.68 0.40 14.22
N LEU A 57 5.32 1.57 14.08
CA LEU A 57 4.84 2.86 14.54
C LEU A 57 4.53 3.71 13.32
N VAL A 58 3.46 4.49 13.38
CA VAL A 58 3.21 5.55 12.40
C VAL A 58 4.39 6.53 12.46
N ASP A 59 5.10 6.69 11.35
CA ASP A 59 6.14 7.71 11.22
C ASP A 59 5.56 9.02 10.74
N ASP A 60 4.68 8.95 9.74
CA ASP A 60 3.99 10.09 9.17
C ASP A 60 2.68 9.64 8.49
N PHE A 61 1.81 10.59 8.22
CA PHE A 61 0.62 10.40 7.42
C PHE A 61 0.16 11.75 6.85
N SER A 62 -0.33 11.76 5.62
CA SER A 62 -0.72 13.01 4.97
C SER A 62 -1.94 12.83 4.07
N TRP A 63 -2.78 13.86 4.03
CA TRP A 63 -3.88 13.94 3.05
C TRP A 63 -3.32 14.45 1.73
N GLN A 64 -3.60 13.73 0.65
CA GLN A 64 -3.16 14.06 -0.69
C GLN A 64 -4.36 14.52 -1.52
N PRO A 65 -4.61 15.84 -1.63
CA PRO A 65 -5.68 16.34 -2.50
C PRO A 65 -5.35 16.04 -3.97
N THR A 66 -6.38 15.89 -4.78
CA THR A 66 -6.24 15.89 -6.24
C THR A 66 -5.58 17.19 -6.70
N ASP A 67 -4.51 17.05 -7.48
CA ASP A 67 -3.89 18.14 -8.23
C ASP A 67 -3.85 17.74 -9.72
N THR A 68 -2.69 17.29 -10.23
CA THR A 68 -2.55 16.87 -11.63
C THR A 68 -3.19 15.52 -11.97
N TYR A 69 -3.46 14.70 -10.95
CA TYR A 69 -4.19 13.43 -11.07
C TYR A 69 -5.04 13.18 -9.82
N LYS A 70 -6.06 12.33 -9.97
CA LYS A 70 -6.99 11.99 -8.90
C LYS A 70 -6.25 11.29 -7.75
N GLN A 71 -6.35 11.88 -6.56
CA GLN A 71 -5.87 11.31 -5.30
C GLN A 71 -7.04 11.35 -4.32
N ASP A 72 -7.19 12.45 -3.58
CA ASP A 72 -8.23 12.64 -2.57
C ASP A 72 -8.29 11.45 -1.60
N ASP A 73 -7.12 11.06 -1.12
CA ASP A 73 -6.88 9.96 -0.21
C ASP A 73 -5.66 10.25 0.68
N TRP A 74 -5.34 9.33 1.59
CA TRP A 74 -4.25 9.48 2.55
C TRP A 74 -3.05 8.60 2.18
N GLU A 75 -1.86 9.11 2.48
CA GLU A 75 -0.64 8.30 2.62
C GLU A 75 -0.43 7.95 4.10
N LEU A 76 -0.08 6.69 4.38
CA LEU A 76 0.30 6.20 5.70
C LEU A 76 1.71 5.62 5.68
N ILE A 77 2.61 6.18 6.51
CA ILE A 77 4.00 5.74 6.59
C ILE A 77 4.24 5.05 7.93
N ILE A 78 4.74 3.81 7.88
CA ILE A 78 5.03 2.98 9.06
C ILE A 78 6.53 2.71 9.16
N LYS A 79 7.08 2.85 10.37
CA LYS A 79 8.45 2.43 10.73
C LYS A 79 8.45 1.26 11.71
N PRO A 80 9.43 0.35 11.68
CA PRO A 80 9.45 -0.84 12.54
C PRO A 80 9.76 -0.48 14.00
N SER A 81 10.48 0.63 14.21
CA SER A 81 10.88 1.12 15.52
C SER A 81 11.18 2.61 15.44
N ARG A 82 11.19 3.28 16.60
CA ARG A 82 11.35 4.74 16.74
C ARG A 82 12.54 5.31 15.96
N PHE A 83 13.66 4.60 15.95
CA PHE A 83 14.96 5.04 15.38
C PHE A 83 15.35 4.33 14.09
N SER A 84 14.47 3.50 13.52
CA SER A 84 14.76 2.88 12.24
C SER A 84 14.90 3.94 11.15
N ALA A 85 15.79 3.72 10.19
CA ALA A 85 15.82 4.47 8.93
C ALA A 85 14.82 3.92 7.90
N TRP A 86 14.34 2.68 8.10
CA TRP A 86 13.44 1.99 7.18
C TRP A 86 11.99 2.42 7.37
N ARG A 87 11.25 2.50 6.27
CA ARG A 87 9.84 2.86 6.15
C ARG A 87 9.10 1.94 5.19
N VAL A 88 7.81 1.78 5.45
CA VAL A 88 6.81 1.29 4.52
C VAL A 88 5.82 2.42 4.33
N SER A 89 5.73 2.98 3.13
CA SER A 89 4.66 3.89 2.73
C SER A 89 3.55 3.07 2.09
N ILE A 90 2.31 3.37 2.49
CA ILE A 90 1.07 2.84 1.92
C ILE A 90 0.29 4.05 1.43
N ASP A 91 0.25 4.23 0.11
CA ASP A 91 -0.43 5.36 -0.52
C ASP A 91 -1.81 4.98 -1.03
N HIS A 92 -2.61 6.00 -1.30
CA HIS A 92 -4.00 5.93 -1.69
C HIS A 92 -4.84 5.11 -0.70
N VAL A 93 -5.03 5.66 0.51
CA VAL A 93 -5.84 5.07 1.58
C VAL A 93 -7.02 5.97 1.90
N LEU A 94 -8.25 5.49 1.72
CA LEU A 94 -9.46 6.15 2.21
C LEU A 94 -9.78 5.70 3.64
N SER A 95 -10.30 6.63 4.45
CA SER A 95 -10.71 6.31 5.82
C SER A 95 -11.86 5.30 5.86
N LEU A 96 -11.84 4.41 6.85
CA LEU A 96 -12.95 3.50 7.14
C LEU A 96 -14.26 4.24 7.49
N SER A 97 -14.19 5.54 7.79
CA SER A 97 -15.36 6.38 8.06
C SER A 97 -15.99 6.98 6.80
N CYS A 98 -15.41 6.75 5.62
CA CYS A 98 -15.92 7.26 4.35
C CYS A 98 -17.16 6.49 3.88
N ASP A 99 -18.09 7.22 3.27
CA ASP A 99 -19.16 6.60 2.50
C ASP A 99 -18.65 6.29 1.10
N ILE A 100 -18.16 5.06 0.95
CA ILE A 100 -17.65 4.46 -0.30
C ILE A 100 -18.68 4.42 -1.44
N GLY A 101 -19.97 4.62 -1.17
CA GLY A 101 -21.00 4.74 -2.20
C GLY A 101 -21.18 6.17 -2.72
N SER A 102 -20.63 7.15 -2.01
CA SER A 102 -20.69 8.56 -2.38
C SER A 102 -19.68 8.89 -3.47
N LYS A 103 -20.02 9.89 -4.30
CA LYS A 103 -19.11 10.50 -5.27
C LYS A 103 -18.34 11.70 -4.71
N GLU A 104 -18.65 12.09 -3.47
CA GLU A 104 -18.00 13.22 -2.82
C GLU A 104 -16.60 12.86 -2.33
N VAL A 105 -15.72 13.86 -2.31
CA VAL A 105 -14.40 13.72 -1.69
C VAL A 105 -14.57 13.44 -0.20
N CYS A 106 -13.88 12.42 0.29
CA CYS A 106 -13.89 12.07 1.71
C CYS A 106 -12.52 12.31 2.35
N ASP A 107 -12.38 13.45 3.01
CA ASP A 107 -11.17 13.87 3.74
C ASP A 107 -11.19 13.48 5.23
N LYS A 108 -12.06 12.53 5.60
CA LYS A 108 -12.16 12.05 6.98
C LYS A 108 -10.83 11.45 7.44
N PRO A 109 -10.44 11.65 8.72
CA PRO A 109 -9.18 11.13 9.23
C PRO A 109 -9.13 9.61 9.15
N LEU A 110 -7.94 9.06 8.92
CA LEU A 110 -7.71 7.62 9.03
C LEU A 110 -8.00 7.15 10.46
N ILE A 111 -8.78 6.07 10.57
CA ILE A 111 -9.13 5.43 11.84
C ILE A 111 -8.57 4.01 11.82
N VAL A 112 -7.72 3.69 12.80
CA VAL A 112 -7.20 2.34 13.01
C VAL A 112 -7.58 1.90 14.42
N ASN A 113 -8.18 0.71 14.55
CA ASN A 113 -8.60 0.16 15.84
C ASN A 113 -9.49 1.11 16.67
N GLY A 114 -10.29 1.94 16.00
CA GLY A 114 -11.20 2.89 16.64
C GLY A 114 -10.57 4.22 17.08
N GLU A 115 -9.28 4.42 16.84
CA GLU A 115 -8.56 5.65 17.14
C GLU A 115 -8.12 6.37 15.86
N ALA A 116 -8.17 7.70 15.85
CA ALA A 116 -7.61 8.49 14.77
C ALA A 116 -6.09 8.35 14.72
N VAL A 117 -5.56 8.11 13.52
CA VAL A 117 -4.12 7.94 13.29
C VAL A 117 -3.35 9.17 13.75
N LYS A 118 -2.23 8.92 14.44
CA LYS A 118 -1.28 9.94 14.90
C LYS A 118 0.14 9.40 14.83
N VAL A 119 1.11 10.29 14.63
CA VAL A 119 2.53 9.92 14.65
C VAL A 119 2.89 9.25 15.98
N GLY A 120 3.62 8.14 15.90
CA GLY A 120 4.01 7.31 17.04
C GLY A 120 2.97 6.29 17.50
N MET A 121 1.75 6.30 16.93
CA MET A 121 0.74 5.26 17.18
C MET A 121 1.26 3.89 16.70
N GLN A 122 0.97 2.84 17.47
CA GLN A 122 1.30 1.48 17.07
C GLN A 122 0.26 0.95 16.06
N ILE A 123 0.77 0.38 14.97
CA ILE A 123 0.00 -0.37 13.97
C ILE A 123 0.52 -1.81 14.00
N ASN A 124 -0.38 -2.79 13.97
CA ASN A 124 -0.01 -4.18 13.85
C ASN A 124 -0.33 -4.71 12.45
N ALA A 125 0.49 -5.66 11.98
CA ALA A 125 0.16 -6.40 10.77
C ALA A 125 -1.21 -7.06 10.93
N GLY A 126 -2.09 -6.87 9.95
CA GLY A 126 -3.48 -7.32 9.95
C GLY A 126 -4.50 -6.29 10.45
N ASP A 127 -4.08 -5.17 11.04
CA ASP A 127 -4.98 -4.08 11.39
C ASP A 127 -5.67 -3.53 10.14
N LYS A 128 -6.97 -3.23 10.22
CA LYS A 128 -7.69 -2.55 9.12
C LYS A 128 -7.27 -1.09 9.10
N ILE A 129 -6.73 -0.64 7.98
CA ILE A 129 -6.16 0.71 7.85
C ILE A 129 -7.01 1.65 6.97
N GLY A 130 -7.89 1.09 6.14
CA GLY A 130 -8.71 1.90 5.24
C GLY A 130 -9.36 1.09 4.13
N TYR A 131 -9.83 1.81 3.14
CA TYR A 131 -10.18 1.29 1.82
C TYR A 131 -9.11 1.73 0.81
N ALA A 132 -9.02 1.04 -0.33
CA ALA A 132 -8.25 1.52 -1.47
C ALA A 132 -8.76 2.92 -1.87
N GLY A 133 -7.81 3.81 -2.18
CA GLY A 133 -8.04 5.18 -2.63
C GLY A 133 -8.58 5.25 -4.03
N ASN A 134 -8.54 6.42 -4.66
CA ASN A 134 -9.31 6.66 -5.87
C ASN A 134 -8.51 6.35 -7.14
N LEU A 135 -9.17 5.68 -8.10
CA LEU A 135 -8.67 5.48 -9.45
C LEU A 135 -9.71 5.93 -10.48
N VAL A 136 -9.28 6.66 -11.50
CA VAL A 136 -10.13 6.98 -12.65
C VAL A 136 -10.09 5.80 -13.63
N ASP A 137 -11.23 5.14 -13.81
CA ASP A 137 -11.38 4.05 -14.79
C ASP A 137 -11.48 4.59 -16.22
N ASN A 138 -10.33 4.83 -16.85
CA ASN A 138 -10.25 5.26 -18.24
C ASN A 138 -10.36 4.10 -19.25
N THR A 139 -10.48 2.86 -18.77
CA THR A 139 -10.44 1.64 -19.59
C THR A 139 -11.76 0.86 -19.58
N ASN A 140 -12.77 1.33 -18.85
CA ASN A 140 -14.04 0.63 -18.59
C ASN A 140 -13.83 -0.76 -17.96
N SER A 141 -12.80 -0.91 -17.14
CA SER A 141 -12.47 -2.14 -16.44
C SER A 141 -13.36 -2.40 -15.23
N GLY A 142 -14.02 -1.36 -14.70
CA GLY A 142 -14.70 -1.37 -13.42
C GLY A 142 -13.77 -1.23 -12.20
N MET A 143 -12.45 -1.11 -12.42
CA MET A 143 -11.47 -0.86 -11.37
C MET A 143 -11.42 0.63 -11.06
N VAL A 144 -11.79 0.99 -9.84
CA VAL A 144 -11.89 2.40 -9.39
C VAL A 144 -11.18 2.64 -8.06
N GLY A 145 -10.58 1.60 -7.48
CA GLY A 145 -9.73 1.70 -6.30
C GLY A 145 -8.26 1.56 -6.66
N ARG A 146 -7.37 2.35 -6.05
CA ARG A 146 -5.90 2.17 -6.14
C ARG A 146 -5.28 2.17 -4.76
N THR A 147 -4.23 1.39 -4.56
CA THR A 147 -3.28 1.56 -3.43
C THR A 147 -1.86 1.33 -3.90
N GLU A 148 -0.90 1.96 -3.24
CA GLU A 148 0.51 1.75 -3.53
C GLU A 148 1.27 1.36 -2.28
N ILE A 149 2.29 0.53 -2.45
CA ILE A 149 3.23 0.21 -1.39
C ILE A 149 4.66 0.46 -1.83
N THR A 150 5.38 1.20 -0.98
CA THR A 150 6.80 1.49 -1.14
C THR A 150 7.56 1.06 0.10
N VAL A 151 8.62 0.27 -0.10
CA VAL A 151 9.58 -0.03 0.97
C VAL A 151 10.82 0.80 0.72
N GLY A 152 11.29 1.51 1.74
CA GLY A 152 12.52 2.28 1.59
C GLY A 152 13.22 2.62 2.87
N ARG A 153 14.36 3.28 2.74
CA ARG A 153 15.10 3.86 3.86
C ARG A 153 15.69 5.20 3.46
N PHE A 154 15.81 6.11 4.42
CA PHE A 154 16.65 7.29 4.22
C PHE A 154 18.12 6.90 4.32
N ALA A 155 18.89 7.18 3.26
CA ALA A 155 20.34 7.16 3.28
C ALA A 155 20.88 8.33 4.10
N SER A 156 22.17 8.28 4.45
CA SER A 156 22.85 9.31 5.25
C SER A 156 22.79 10.73 4.66
N GLU A 157 22.53 10.85 3.36
CA GLU A 157 22.42 12.11 2.63
C GLU A 157 20.97 12.62 2.49
N GLY A 158 20.01 11.98 3.17
CA GLY A 158 18.59 12.34 3.09
C GLY A 158 17.87 11.83 1.85
N VAL A 159 18.55 11.07 0.98
CA VAL A 159 17.94 10.41 -0.18
C VAL A 159 17.10 9.22 0.30
N PHE A 160 15.84 9.15 -0.12
CA PHE A 160 15.01 7.97 0.11
C PHE A 160 15.36 6.90 -0.92
N GLU A 161 16.01 5.84 -0.48
CA GLU A 161 16.27 4.65 -1.28
C GLU A 161 15.08 3.71 -1.19
N SER A 162 14.47 3.42 -2.33
CA SER A 162 13.30 2.56 -2.42
C SER A 162 13.64 1.18 -3.01
N TYR A 163 12.92 0.16 -2.58
CA TYR A 163 13.22 -1.24 -2.81
C TYR A 163 11.95 -2.01 -3.18
N CYS A 164 12.10 -3.02 -4.05
CA CYS A 164 10.98 -3.87 -4.46
C CYS A 164 10.34 -4.59 -3.26
N PRO A 165 9.05 -4.36 -2.96
CA PRO A 165 8.40 -4.94 -1.79
C PRO A 165 8.31 -6.47 -1.82
N VAL A 166 8.30 -7.10 -3.01
CA VAL A 166 8.34 -8.57 -3.18
C VAL A 166 9.52 -9.20 -2.45
N MET A 167 10.66 -8.51 -2.42
CA MET A 167 11.87 -8.99 -1.75
C MET A 167 11.68 -9.14 -0.24
N TYR A 168 10.63 -8.53 0.34
CA TYR A 168 10.32 -8.50 1.77
C TYR A 168 9.14 -9.39 2.16
N LEU A 169 8.60 -10.17 1.21
CA LEU A 169 7.63 -11.22 1.52
C LEU A 169 8.24 -12.25 2.48
N ASP A 170 7.47 -12.68 3.47
CA ASP A 170 7.84 -13.81 4.33
C ASP A 170 7.91 -15.10 3.52
N ASP A 171 8.82 -16.01 3.88
CA ASP A 171 9.01 -17.27 3.14
C ASP A 171 7.73 -18.12 3.10
N SER A 172 6.89 -18.02 4.14
CA SER A 172 5.61 -18.70 4.21
C SER A 172 4.61 -18.29 3.12
N VAL A 173 4.75 -17.11 2.52
CA VAL A 173 3.79 -16.58 1.52
C VAL A 173 4.36 -16.48 0.12
N LYS A 174 5.68 -16.65 -0.05
CA LYS A 174 6.36 -16.53 -1.35
C LYS A 174 5.84 -17.54 -2.38
N GLN A 175 5.56 -18.78 -1.98
CA GLN A 175 5.10 -19.80 -2.93
C GLN A 175 3.69 -19.50 -3.42
N ASN A 176 2.76 -19.19 -2.50
CA ASN A 176 1.39 -18.81 -2.86
C ASN A 176 1.37 -17.58 -3.80
N PHE A 177 2.23 -16.60 -3.53
CA PHE A 177 2.39 -15.44 -4.43
C PHE A 177 2.86 -15.87 -5.82
N ARG A 178 3.90 -16.71 -5.92
CA ARG A 178 4.39 -17.25 -7.20
C ARG A 178 3.35 -18.04 -7.97
N ASP A 179 2.53 -18.81 -7.27
CA ASP A 179 1.48 -19.61 -7.91
C ASP A 179 0.35 -18.70 -8.43
N SER A 180 0.00 -17.65 -7.70
CA SER A 180 -1.05 -16.69 -8.09
C SER A 180 -0.71 -15.87 -9.34
N ILE A 181 0.57 -15.69 -9.67
CA ILE A 181 1.03 -14.95 -10.86
C ILE A 181 1.29 -15.87 -12.06
N SER A 182 1.23 -17.20 -11.88
CA SER A 182 1.54 -18.18 -12.92
C SER A 182 0.30 -18.88 -13.48
N ALA A 183 -0.89 -18.51 -12.99
CA ALA A 183 -2.18 -19.15 -13.30
C ALA A 183 -3.01 -18.34 -14.31
#